data_AF-A0A1X9T0B0-F1
#
_entry.id   AF-A0A1X9T0B0-F1
#
_cell.length_a   1.000
_cell.length_b   1.000
_cell.length_c   1.000
_cell.angle_alpha   90.00
_cell.angle_beta   90.00
_cell.angle_gamma   90.00
#
_symmetry.space_group_name_H-M   'P 1'
#
loop_
_entity.id
_entity.type
_entity.pdbx_description
1 polymer ?
#
loop_
_entity_poly.entity_id
_entity_poly.type
_entity_poly.pdbx_seq_one_letter_code
_entity_poly.pdbx_strand_id
1 'polypeptide(L)'
;MKKIILFMMILCGFSFADVISIEGFESDLYSKYDANNLKKISIDLEIITRDDNVPKAPIYDALNIIVGSFYAEDIMTSKGKEGFKTTFIKYIDKKYSISIDEIYIIKLKFVEETNIQKILDAIKAMHKDMLNDDEPSLPAAPAMPTLPSLPQVENLIPDNNFNKNFN
;
A
#
# COMPACT_ATOMS: atom_id res chain seq x y z
N MET A 1 -1.85 66.67 8.85
CA MET A 1 -1.16 65.90 7.80
C MET A 1 -0.51 64.62 8.31
N LYS A 2 0.30 64.63 9.38
CA LYS A 2 0.92 63.40 9.95
C LYS A 2 -0.08 62.27 10.30
N LYS A 3 -1.26 62.61 10.83
CA LYS A 3 -2.30 61.63 11.20
C LYS A 3 -2.92 60.91 9.99
N ILE A 4 -2.96 61.56 8.82
CA ILE A 4 -3.48 60.99 7.57
C ILE A 4 -2.46 60.05 6.94
N ILE A 5 -1.16 60.41 6.99
CA ILE A 5 -0.07 59.52 6.53
C ILE A 5 -0.02 58.24 7.36
N LEU A 6 -0.21 58.35 8.69
CA LEU A 6 -0.27 57.18 9.58
C LEU A 6 -1.49 56.29 9.28
N PHE A 7 -2.64 56.88 8.99
CA PHE A 7 -3.85 56.14 8.61
C PHE A 7 -3.72 55.44 7.25
N MET A 8 -3.07 56.08 6.28
CA MET A 8 -2.82 55.52 4.94
C MET A 8 -1.81 54.36 4.98
N MET A 9 -0.82 54.44 5.87
CA MET A 9 0.14 53.34 6.09
C MET A 9 -0.50 52.10 6.75
N ILE A 10 -1.51 52.30 7.61
CA ILE A 10 -2.27 51.21 8.25
C ILE A 10 -3.16 50.46 7.25
N LEU A 11 -3.69 51.15 6.24
CA LEU A 11 -4.56 50.55 5.22
C LEU A 11 -3.81 49.70 4.17
N CYS A 12 -2.49 49.88 4.01
CA CYS A 12 -1.68 49.06 3.09
C CYS A 12 -1.23 47.71 3.69
N GLY A 13 -1.59 47.40 4.95
CA GLY A 13 -1.14 46.18 5.64
C GLY A 13 -2.02 44.94 5.45
N PHE A 14 -3.09 45.02 4.66
CA PHE A 14 -3.92 43.86 4.37
C PHE A 14 -3.31 43.06 3.23
N SER A 15 -2.31 42.22 3.54
CA SER A 15 -1.94 41.12 2.65
C SER A 15 -2.99 40.03 2.78
N PHE A 16 -3.56 39.63 1.65
CA PHE A 16 -4.40 38.45 1.57
C PHE A 16 -3.47 37.25 1.45
N ALA A 17 -3.75 36.23 2.26
CA ALA A 17 -3.02 34.96 2.18
C ALA A 17 -3.84 34.01 1.31
N ASP A 18 -3.18 33.38 0.33
CA ASP A 18 -3.78 32.33 -0.49
C ASP A 18 -3.42 30.96 0.09
N VAL A 19 -4.34 29.99 -0.07
CA VAL A 19 -4.18 28.64 0.48
C VAL A 19 -4.26 27.64 -0.67
N ILE A 20 -3.16 26.91 -0.87
CA ILE A 20 -3.02 25.94 -1.94
C ILE A 20 -3.03 24.53 -1.35
N SER A 21 -4.10 23.79 -1.63
CA SER A 21 -4.20 22.36 -1.32
C SER A 21 -3.63 21.51 -2.46
N ILE A 22 -2.77 20.57 -2.08
CA ILE A 22 -2.20 19.53 -2.95
C ILE A 22 -2.65 18.19 -2.38
N GLU A 23 -3.36 17.42 -3.19
CA GLU A 23 -3.90 16.12 -2.79
C GLU A 23 -3.35 15.03 -3.70
N GLY A 24 -2.89 13.93 -3.11
CA GLY A 24 -2.46 12.73 -3.82
C GLY A 24 -1.18 12.93 -4.62
N PHE A 25 -0.27 13.80 -4.19
CA PHE A 25 1.03 13.91 -4.85
C PHE A 25 1.84 12.62 -4.60
N GLU A 26 2.22 11.93 -5.67
CA GLU A 26 3.01 10.71 -5.58
C GLU A 26 4.38 10.89 -6.22
N SER A 27 5.40 10.27 -5.61
CA SER A 27 6.76 10.26 -6.14
C SER A 27 7.47 8.98 -5.72
N ASP A 28 8.33 8.49 -6.60
CA ASP A 28 9.26 7.41 -6.30
C ASP A 28 10.54 7.98 -5.70
N LEU A 29 10.90 7.51 -4.51
CA LEU A 29 12.08 7.98 -3.78
C LEU A 29 13.09 6.86 -3.56
N TYR A 30 14.36 7.22 -3.58
CA TYR A 30 15.42 6.27 -3.25
C TYR A 30 15.32 5.77 -1.81
N SER A 31 15.36 4.46 -1.65
CA SER A 31 15.40 3.78 -0.35
C SER A 31 16.85 3.46 0.02
N LYS A 32 17.22 3.69 1.29
CA LYS A 32 18.56 3.34 1.79
C LYS A 32 18.72 1.84 2.10
N TYR A 33 17.61 1.15 2.34
CA TYR A 33 17.62 -0.17 2.98
C TYR A 33 16.90 -1.27 2.18
N ASP A 34 16.23 -0.91 1.08
CA ASP A 34 15.43 -1.85 0.30
C ASP A 34 16.20 -2.33 -0.93
N ALA A 35 16.05 -3.62 -1.28
CA ALA A 35 16.72 -4.22 -2.43
C ALA A 35 16.18 -3.65 -3.75
N ASN A 36 14.90 -3.29 -3.76
CA ASN A 36 14.31 -2.49 -4.82
C ASN A 36 14.51 -1.03 -4.40
N ASN A 37 15.58 -0.40 -4.89
CA ASN A 37 16.11 0.89 -4.41
C ASN A 37 15.12 2.07 -4.47
N LEU A 38 13.85 1.87 -4.84
CA LEU A 38 12.82 2.89 -4.93
C LEU A 38 11.60 2.51 -4.08
N LYS A 39 11.06 3.48 -3.35
CA LYS A 39 9.78 3.39 -2.65
C LYS A 39 8.88 4.52 -3.11
N LYS A 40 7.65 4.16 -3.47
CA LYS A 40 6.61 5.13 -3.77
C LYS A 40 6.09 5.75 -2.48
N ILE A 41 5.96 7.06 -2.47
CA ILE A 41 5.31 7.81 -1.40
C ILE A 41 4.11 8.57 -1.94
N SER A 42 3.17 8.89 -1.05
CA SER A 42 2.03 9.75 -1.30
C SER A 42 2.00 10.84 -0.23
N ILE A 43 1.88 12.10 -0.67
CA ILE A 43 1.88 13.30 0.15
C ILE A 43 0.65 14.15 -0.17
N ASP A 44 -0.03 14.59 0.89
CA ASP A 44 -1.05 15.64 0.82
C ASP A 44 -0.51 16.87 1.59
N LEU A 45 -0.55 18.05 0.96
CA LEU A 45 -0.02 19.30 1.52
C LEU A 45 -1.08 20.40 1.52
N GLU A 46 -0.96 21.30 2.49
CA GLU A 46 -1.61 22.60 2.48
C GLU A 46 -0.54 23.68 2.62
N ILE A 47 -0.50 24.61 1.67
CA ILE A 47 0.53 25.63 1.57
C ILE A 47 -0.13 27.00 1.72
N ILE A 48 0.32 27.76 2.71
CA ILE A 48 -0.13 29.14 2.92
C ILE A 48 0.88 30.07 2.25
N THR A 49 0.43 30.83 1.26
CA THR A 49 1.24 31.82 0.56
C THR A 49 0.86 33.23 0.98
N ARG A 50 1.86 34.11 1.00
CA ARG A 50 1.64 35.54 1.22
C ARG A 50 1.18 36.26 -0.04
N ASP A 51 1.48 35.67 -1.19
CA ASP A 51 1.12 36.20 -2.49
C ASP A 51 -0.29 35.72 -2.86
N ASP A 52 -1.02 36.59 -3.58
CA ASP A 52 -2.35 36.30 -4.11
C ASP A 52 -2.31 35.62 -5.47
N ASN A 53 -3.27 34.72 -5.73
CA ASN A 53 -3.46 34.04 -7.01
C ASN A 53 -2.21 33.29 -7.48
N VAL A 54 -1.54 32.61 -6.54
CA VAL A 54 -0.29 31.90 -6.85
C VAL A 54 -0.60 30.74 -7.81
N PRO A 55 0.08 30.68 -8.98
CA PRO A 55 -0.13 29.60 -9.92
C PRO A 55 0.36 28.27 -9.32
N LYS A 56 -0.43 27.20 -9.50
CA LYS A 56 -0.08 25.88 -8.99
C LYS A 56 1.12 25.25 -9.69
N ALA A 57 1.37 25.58 -10.97
CA ALA A 57 2.41 24.91 -11.75
C ALA A 57 3.84 25.06 -11.16
N PRO A 58 4.30 26.26 -10.75
CA PRO A 58 5.55 26.42 -10.01
C PRO A 58 5.63 25.64 -8.69
N ILE A 59 4.51 25.52 -7.97
CA ILE A 59 4.43 24.74 -6.73
C ILE A 59 4.69 23.25 -7.03
N TYR A 60 4.03 22.70 -8.05
CA TYR A 60 4.22 21.29 -8.45
C TYR A 60 5.61 21.01 -9.00
N ASP A 61 6.19 21.94 -9.77
CA ASP A 61 7.57 21.81 -10.24
C ASP A 61 8.57 21.77 -9.07
N ALA A 62 8.45 22.73 -8.14
CA ALA A 62 9.24 22.74 -6.92
C ALA A 62 9.05 21.45 -6.12
N LEU A 63 7.82 20.92 -6.02
CA LEU A 63 7.53 19.69 -5.30
C LEU A 63 8.25 18.49 -5.91
N ASN A 64 8.15 18.31 -7.23
CA ASN A 64 8.84 17.23 -7.95
C ASN A 64 10.35 17.26 -7.74
N ILE A 65 10.96 18.45 -7.76
CA ILE A 65 12.41 18.61 -7.57
C ILE A 65 12.82 18.33 -6.13
N ILE A 66 12.10 18.92 -5.17
CA ILE A 66 12.51 18.91 -3.76
C ILE A 66 12.22 17.57 -3.10
N VAL A 67 11.07 16.93 -3.38
CA VAL A 67 10.77 15.60 -2.85
C VAL A 67 11.86 14.60 -3.26
N GLY A 68 12.28 14.61 -4.53
CA GLY A 68 13.32 13.71 -5.05
C GLY A 68 14.71 13.88 -4.41
N SER A 69 14.94 14.95 -3.65
CA SER A 69 16.21 15.17 -2.95
C SER A 69 16.32 14.44 -1.60
N PHE A 70 15.22 13.83 -1.12
CA PHE A 70 15.18 13.09 0.12
C PHE A 70 15.17 11.58 -0.13
N TYR A 71 15.82 10.83 0.77
CA TYR A 71 15.59 9.39 0.85
C TYR A 71 14.20 9.10 1.43
N ALA A 72 13.60 8.02 0.96
CA ALA A 72 12.28 7.54 1.35
C ALA A 72 12.13 7.41 2.88
N GLU A 73 13.15 6.93 3.57
CA GLU A 73 13.12 6.81 5.03
C GLU A 73 13.34 8.14 5.75
N ASP A 74 14.16 9.01 5.19
CA ASP A 74 14.51 10.27 5.84
C ASP A 74 13.30 11.20 5.89
N ILE A 75 12.56 11.33 4.78
CA ILE A 75 11.37 12.21 4.69
C ILE A 75 10.26 11.82 5.68
N MET A 76 10.22 10.56 6.12
CA MET A 76 9.26 10.08 7.12
C MET A 76 9.58 10.54 8.54
N THR A 77 10.82 10.95 8.82
CA THR A 77 11.23 11.43 10.15
C THR A 77 10.80 12.86 10.43
N SER A 78 10.69 13.27 11.70
CA SER A 78 10.40 14.67 12.05
C SER A 78 11.45 15.62 11.43
N LYS A 79 12.74 15.30 11.57
CA LYS A 79 13.83 16.07 10.98
C LYS A 79 13.73 16.16 9.45
N GLY A 80 13.36 15.08 8.77
CA GLY A 80 13.20 15.06 7.33
C GLY A 80 12.01 15.90 6.87
N LYS A 81 10.88 15.85 7.58
CA LYS A 81 9.70 16.70 7.30
C LYS A 81 10.03 18.18 7.42
N GLU A 82 10.67 18.59 8.51
CA GLU A 82 11.08 19.99 8.70
C GLU A 82 12.15 20.41 7.69
N GLY A 83 13.07 19.50 7.36
CA GLY A 83 14.05 19.70 6.29
C GLY A 83 13.39 19.90 4.92
N PHE A 84 12.38 19.09 4.58
CA PHE A 84 11.60 19.19 3.36
C PHE A 84 10.91 20.55 3.28
N LYS A 85 10.13 20.93 4.31
CA LYS A 85 9.44 22.23 4.36
C LYS A 85 10.40 23.39 4.15
N THR A 86 11.48 23.43 4.91
CA THR A 86 12.48 24.51 4.85
C THR A 86 13.13 24.60 3.45
N THR A 87 13.44 23.45 2.86
CA THR A 87 14.10 23.37 1.55
C THR A 87 13.13 23.78 0.44
N PHE A 88 11.87 23.36 0.53
CA PHE A 88 10.81 23.74 -0.40
C PHE A 88 10.57 25.26 -0.40
N ILE A 89 10.38 25.86 0.78
CA ILE A 89 10.17 27.30 0.95
C ILE A 89 11.33 28.10 0.34
N LYS A 90 12.58 27.71 0.66
CA LYS A 90 13.77 28.38 0.11
C LYS A 90 13.89 28.24 -1.40
N TYR A 91 13.55 27.07 -1.93
CA TYR A 91 13.66 26.82 -3.37
C TYR A 91 12.66 27.65 -4.16
N ILE A 92 11.40 27.66 -3.72
CA ILE A 92 10.33 28.32 -4.47
C ILE A 92 10.44 29.85 -4.41
N ASP A 93 10.83 30.40 -3.27
CA ASP A 93 11.14 31.82 -3.13
C ASP A 93 12.28 32.23 -4.07
N LYS A 94 13.38 31.47 -4.07
CA LYS A 94 14.54 31.77 -4.91
C LYS A 94 14.27 31.60 -6.42
N LYS A 95 13.51 30.57 -6.81
CA LYS A 95 13.33 30.18 -8.21
C LYS A 95 12.17 30.92 -8.89
N TYR A 96 11.09 31.10 -8.14
CA TYR A 96 9.81 31.59 -8.66
C TYR A 96 9.34 32.88 -7.99
N SER A 97 10.06 33.38 -6.98
CA SER A 97 9.70 34.58 -6.22
C SER A 97 8.31 34.47 -5.57
N ILE A 98 7.94 33.26 -5.16
CA ILE A 98 6.71 32.97 -4.43
C ILE A 98 7.04 32.86 -2.94
N SER A 99 6.42 33.71 -2.13
CA SER A 99 6.59 33.72 -0.68
C SER A 99 5.60 32.76 -0.01
N ILE A 100 6.14 31.72 0.62
CA ILE A 100 5.37 30.77 1.45
C ILE A 100 5.58 31.12 2.91
N ASP A 101 4.48 31.27 3.66
CA ASP A 101 4.52 31.49 5.11
C ASP A 101 4.59 30.16 5.87
N GLU A 102 3.81 29.16 5.47
CA GLU A 102 3.77 27.86 6.15
C GLU A 102 3.41 26.71 5.20
N ILE A 103 3.89 25.51 5.51
CA ILE A 103 3.54 24.27 4.81
C ILE A 103 3.08 23.24 5.84
N TYR A 104 1.84 22.78 5.69
CA TYR A 104 1.32 21.66 6.46
C TYR A 104 1.40 20.37 5.63
N ILE A 105 2.02 19.35 6.21
CA ILE A 105 1.98 17.99 5.68
C ILE A 105 0.74 17.34 6.29
N ILE A 106 -0.35 17.31 5.54
CA ILE A 106 -1.63 16.74 5.97
C ILE A 106 -1.53 15.22 6.04
N LYS A 107 -0.83 14.63 5.07
CA LYS A 107 -0.61 13.19 4.98
C LYS A 107 0.73 12.91 4.31
N LEU A 108 1.42 11.90 4.82
CA LEU A 108 2.62 11.33 4.20
C LEU A 108 2.63 9.84 4.52
N LYS A 109 2.67 9.00 3.48
CA LYS A 109 2.71 7.54 3.62
C LYS A 109 3.52 6.90 2.50
N PHE A 110 4.00 5.68 2.74
CA PHE A 110 4.41 4.80 1.65
C PHE A 110 3.17 4.29 0.92
N VAL A 111 3.28 4.21 -0.41
CA VAL A 111 2.31 3.50 -1.24
C VAL A 111 2.90 2.10 -1.43
N GLU A 112 2.24 1.10 -0.86
CA GLU A 112 2.66 -0.28 -1.04
C GLU A 112 2.41 -0.69 -2.48
N GLU A 113 3.47 -0.76 -3.29
CA GLU A 113 3.40 -1.42 -4.58
C GLU A 113 3.31 -2.92 -4.34
N THR A 114 2.25 -3.54 -4.86
CA THR A 114 2.05 -4.98 -4.74
C THR A 114 3.19 -5.68 -5.47
N ASN A 115 4.16 -6.18 -4.72
CA ASN A 115 5.34 -6.81 -5.29
C ASN A 115 4.94 -8.14 -5.94
N ILE A 116 4.84 -8.16 -7.27
CA ILE A 116 4.50 -9.35 -8.07
C ILE A 116 5.42 -10.51 -7.71
N GLN A 117 6.69 -10.25 -7.38
CA GLN A 117 7.62 -11.29 -6.95
C GLN A 117 7.22 -11.91 -5.62
N LYS A 118 6.79 -11.11 -4.63
CA LYS A 118 6.24 -11.65 -3.37
C LYS A 118 4.97 -12.47 -3.60
N ILE A 119 4.12 -12.04 -4.54
CA ILE A 119 2.96 -12.83 -4.94
C ILE A 119 3.40 -14.14 -5.59
N LEU A 120 4.36 -14.10 -6.52
CA LEU A 120 4.88 -15.27 -7.21
C LEU A 120 5.54 -16.25 -6.23
N ASP A 121 6.30 -15.74 -5.27
CA ASP A 121 6.97 -16.53 -4.25
C ASP A 121 5.96 -17.14 -3.26
N ALA A 122 4.91 -16.41 -2.89
CA ALA A 122 3.79 -16.94 -2.10
C ALA A 122 3.03 -18.04 -2.87
N ILE A 123 2.77 -17.84 -4.17
CA ILE A 123 2.14 -18.87 -5.03
C ILE A 123 3.03 -20.11 -5.13
N LYS A 124 4.35 -19.94 -5.31
CA LYS A 124 5.30 -21.07 -5.36
C LYS A 124 5.40 -21.79 -4.02
N ALA A 125 5.39 -21.07 -2.89
CA ALA A 125 5.39 -21.68 -1.56
C ALA A 125 4.13 -22.51 -1.34
N MET A 126 2.95 -21.96 -1.66
CA MET A 126 1.68 -22.71 -1.58
C MET A 126 1.68 -23.95 -2.48
N HIS A 127 2.22 -23.84 -3.70
CA HIS A 127 2.30 -24.99 -4.61
C HIS A 127 3.29 -26.05 -4.10
N LYS A 128 4.41 -25.64 -3.50
CA LYS A 128 5.38 -26.55 -2.91
C LYS A 128 4.82 -27.27 -1.68
N ASP A 129 4.05 -26.58 -0.84
CA ASP A 129 3.39 -27.18 0.32
C ASP A 129 2.29 -28.17 -0.11
N MET A 130 1.56 -27.90 -1.20
CA MET A 130 0.62 -28.85 -1.82
C MET A 130 1.28 -30.09 -2.44
N LEU A 131 2.59 -30.07 -2.70
CA LEU A 131 3.34 -31.20 -3.27
C LEU A 131 4.10 -32.00 -2.20
N ASN A 132 4.17 -31.52 -0.96
CA ASN A 132 4.84 -32.18 0.16
C ASN A 132 3.85 -32.88 1.12
N ASP A 133 2.58 -33.05 0.74
CA ASP A 133 1.72 -34.06 1.36
C ASP A 133 2.19 -35.45 0.90
N ASP A 134 3.37 -35.87 1.39
CA ASP A 134 3.61 -37.27 1.65
C ASP A 134 2.48 -37.74 2.58
N GLU A 135 1.78 -38.79 2.16
CA GLU A 135 0.69 -39.47 2.86
C GLU A 135 0.73 -39.25 4.38
N PRO A 136 -0.38 -38.82 5.02
CA PRO A 136 -0.48 -38.94 6.46
C PRO A 136 -0.40 -40.43 6.78
N SER A 137 0.74 -40.87 7.32
CA SER A 137 0.86 -42.18 7.93
C SER A 137 -0.23 -42.30 9.00
N LEU A 138 -1.31 -42.99 8.65
CA LEU A 138 -2.38 -43.31 9.58
C LEU A 138 -1.75 -43.93 10.82
N PRO A 139 -2.05 -43.44 12.03
CA PRO A 139 -1.61 -44.13 13.23
C PRO A 139 -2.15 -45.55 13.17
N ALA A 140 -1.27 -46.54 13.32
CA ALA A 140 -1.62 -47.95 13.24
C ALA A 140 -2.89 -48.22 14.06
N ALA A 141 -3.96 -48.64 13.37
CA ALA A 141 -5.23 -48.94 14.01
C ALA A 141 -5.02 -50.01 15.09
N PRO A 142 -5.66 -49.89 16.27
CA PRO A 142 -5.58 -50.93 17.29
C PRO A 142 -6.10 -52.26 16.71
N ALA A 143 -5.38 -53.35 16.98
CA ALA A 143 -5.72 -54.68 16.49
C ALA A 143 -7.19 -55.02 16.82
N MET A 144 -8.03 -55.11 15.79
CA MET A 144 -9.40 -55.57 15.95
C MET A 144 -9.42 -57.07 16.29
N PRO A 145 -10.30 -57.51 17.21
CA PRO A 145 -10.45 -58.92 17.53
C PRO A 145 -11.04 -59.67 16.32
N THR A 146 -10.44 -60.81 15.99
CA THR A 146 -10.91 -61.67 14.90
C THR A 146 -12.29 -62.27 15.23
N LEU A 147 -13.29 -61.95 14.42
CA LEU A 147 -14.60 -62.59 14.47
C LEU A 147 -14.51 -64.03 13.95
N PRO A 148 -15.18 -65.01 14.58
CA PRO A 148 -15.21 -66.39 14.10
C PRO A 148 -15.98 -66.49 12.78
N SER A 149 -15.47 -67.31 11.85
CA SER A 149 -16.11 -67.56 10.56
C SER A 149 -17.38 -68.41 10.69
N LEU A 150 -18.43 -68.02 9.98
CA LEU A 150 -19.70 -68.75 9.89
C LEU A 150 -19.56 -69.99 8.97
N PRO A 151 -20.24 -71.11 9.28
CA PRO A 151 -20.21 -72.32 8.46
C PRO A 151 -20.93 -72.09 7.11
N GLN A 152 -20.37 -72.65 6.04
CA GLN A 152 -20.99 -72.61 4.71
C GLN A 152 -22.18 -73.57 4.65
N VAL A 153 -23.34 -73.07 4.25
CA VAL A 153 -24.53 -73.89 4.01
C VAL A 153 -24.50 -74.37 2.57
N GLU A 154 -24.18 -75.64 2.40
CA GLU A 154 -24.23 -76.35 1.13
C GLU A 154 -25.56 -77.13 1.03
N ASN A 155 -26.21 -77.01 -0.14
CA ASN A 155 -27.31 -77.83 -0.66
C ASN A 155 -28.67 -77.86 0.05
N LEU A 156 -29.63 -77.06 -0.45
CA LEU A 156 -31.06 -77.39 -0.38
C LEU A 156 -31.83 -76.83 -1.60
N ILE A 157 -31.80 -77.52 -2.74
CA ILE A 157 -32.89 -77.48 -3.72
C ILE A 157 -33.23 -78.93 -4.09
N PRO A 158 -34.42 -79.46 -3.70
CA PRO A 158 -34.90 -80.73 -4.20
C PRO A 158 -35.60 -80.57 -5.56
N ASP A 159 -35.30 -81.51 -6.45
CA ASP A 159 -36.00 -81.75 -7.72
C ASP A 159 -37.52 -81.88 -7.53
N ASN A 160 -38.32 -81.37 -8.49
CA ASN A 160 -39.25 -82.20 -9.26
C ASN A 160 -40.08 -81.42 -10.30
N ASN A 161 -39.86 -81.79 -11.57
CA ASN A 161 -40.85 -82.14 -12.58
C ASN A 161 -42.13 -81.28 -12.75
N PHE A 162 -42.17 -80.50 -13.84
CA PHE A 162 -43.36 -80.42 -14.68
C PHE A 162 -42.98 -80.60 -16.16
N ASN A 163 -43.11 -81.84 -16.62
CA ASN A 163 -43.16 -82.20 -18.03
C ASN A 163 -44.63 -82.22 -18.48
N LYS A 164 -44.99 -81.44 -19.50
CA LYS A 164 -45.78 -81.92 -20.66
C LYS A 164 -46.06 -80.82 -21.68
N ASN A 165 -45.46 -81.01 -22.86
CA ASN A 165 -46.00 -80.87 -24.22
C ASN A 165 -47.39 -80.23 -24.39
N PHE A 166 -47.55 -79.33 -25.38
CA PHE A 166 -48.43 -79.55 -26.54
C PHE A 166 -48.22 -78.44 -27.60
N ASN A 167 -47.90 -78.89 -28.83
CA ASN A 167 -47.95 -78.27 -30.16
C ASN A 167 -47.21 -76.96 -30.46
#